data_AF-A0A2J7RQM3-F1
#
_entry.id   AF-A0A2J7RQM3-F1
#
_cell.length_a   1.000
_cell.length_b   1.000
_cell.length_c   1.000
_cell.angle_alpha   90.00
_cell.angle_beta   90.00
_cell.angle_gamma   90.00
#
_symmetry.space_group_name_H-M   'P 1'
#
loop_
_entity.id
_entity.type
_entity.pdbx_description
1 polymer ?
#
loop_
_entity_poly.entity_id
_entity_poly.type
_entity_poly.pdbx_seq_one_letter_code
_entity_poly.pdbx_strand_id
1 'polypeptide(L)'
;MASSHLEDSDIFQLINDTDSDCSTDNSESDVEGSESGSDIDEDQSSSSATWGPPHQRGTRSVNTYSGGAVGLKTHEAPHVNKDSTPFSVFMLYFAEIIHLLVEETNRYYHQHIERRQDGPSPRPDVTESEMFLFLGIIIQMGHDIRDRLTDYWSTAEQFATPFYSKTMKRDRFLHILRFLHFADNRTEIDRNDDSYDRLWKIRTIFDTLNDAFEKYYNPSEHLAVDEIIVKFKGRVIFKQYIPKKHKRFGIKIFKICDAAGYTYDMKVYLGKDRTRADRDVTATHATVRDLCRRIEGVGHKLYMDNFFSSPDLFDELMTKKITCCGTVRPNRKGLPDDFRRRQFRLRKGDIRVRVRQNMTALVWKDKRDVYMLTNMHSPPAEGNFCGEHGNATKPAVVADYNKHMGYVDKADRMANSYGICRRTWKWTNKLFFHLLDLTILNSYILLSSCGAKLSHRDFRLALVRNMLELAGRGPPRPQRPRGRPPAVRSEPSRIGEVTIQHWPTSSTSKLRCRECSSRGIRRTVRTKCVRCDIGLCISGCFQEYHTKATFR
;
A
#
# COMPACT_ATOMS: atom_id res chain seq x y z
N MET A 1 12.17 26.50 29.75
CA MET A 1 11.71 25.12 29.46
C MET A 1 12.19 24.75 28.08
N ALA A 2 13.32 24.04 28.00
CA ALA A 2 13.94 23.66 26.75
C ALA A 2 13.08 22.60 26.05
N SER A 3 12.55 22.93 24.87
CA SER A 3 12.03 21.95 23.93
C SER A 3 13.23 21.14 23.44
N SER A 4 13.38 19.89 23.90
CA SER A 4 14.42 19.00 23.38
C SER A 4 14.14 18.76 21.89
N HIS A 5 14.85 19.48 21.03
CA HIS A 5 14.87 19.19 19.61
C HIS A 5 15.51 17.81 19.43
N LEU A 6 14.83 16.90 18.75
CA LEU A 6 15.44 15.64 18.33
C LEU A 6 16.58 15.99 17.36
N GLU A 7 17.80 15.60 17.71
CA GLU A 7 18.99 15.80 16.88
C GLU A 7 19.01 14.79 15.72
N ASP A 8 19.84 15.02 14.69
CA ASP A 8 19.96 14.08 13.56
C ASP A 8 20.39 12.67 14.01
N SER A 9 21.09 12.57 15.14
CA SER A 9 21.44 11.32 15.83
C SER A 9 20.20 10.57 16.36
N ASP A 10 19.22 11.28 16.90
CA ASP A 10 17.95 10.71 17.35
C ASP A 10 17.12 10.22 16.16
N ILE A 11 17.14 10.94 15.03
CA ILE A 11 16.46 10.54 13.80
C ILE A 11 17.11 9.28 13.22
N PHE A 12 18.44 9.16 13.30
CA PHE A 12 19.17 7.96 12.90
C PHE A 12 18.81 6.76 13.80
N GLN A 13 18.74 6.94 15.12
CA GLN A 13 18.24 5.91 16.04
C GLN A 13 16.77 5.54 15.78
N LEU A 14 15.91 6.52 15.47
CA LEU A 14 14.51 6.30 15.09
C LEU A 14 14.36 5.44 13.84
N ILE A 15 15.20 5.70 12.83
CA ILE A 15 15.21 4.92 11.60
C ILE A 15 15.68 3.49 11.93
N ASN A 16 16.74 3.35 12.71
CA ASN A 16 17.40 2.07 12.98
C ASN A 16 16.80 1.23 14.11
N ASP A 17 15.72 1.68 14.75
CA ASP A 17 15.00 0.92 15.77
C ASP A 17 14.37 -0.34 15.12
N THR A 18 14.85 -1.52 15.50
CA THR A 18 14.41 -2.81 14.95
C THR A 18 13.42 -3.49 15.89
N ASP A 19 12.47 -4.25 15.33
CA ASP A 19 11.60 -5.08 16.15
C ASP A 19 12.41 -6.17 16.88
N SER A 20 12.04 -6.51 18.11
CA SER A 20 12.71 -7.52 18.97
C SER A 20 12.76 -8.94 18.36
N ASP A 21 12.08 -9.17 17.23
CA ASP A 21 12.00 -10.48 16.56
C ASP A 21 13.01 -10.64 15.43
N CYS A 22 13.95 -9.71 15.34
CA CYS A 22 15.10 -9.77 14.43
C CYS A 22 16.18 -10.77 14.88
N SER A 23 15.82 -11.91 15.49
CA SER A 23 16.79 -12.90 15.96
C SER A 23 17.69 -13.39 14.82
N THR A 24 18.98 -13.42 15.14
CA THR A 24 20.04 -14.08 14.39
C THR A 24 19.96 -15.58 14.63
N ASP A 25 19.17 -16.28 13.82
CA ASP A 25 19.64 -17.60 13.41
C ASP A 25 20.71 -17.35 12.35
N ASN A 26 21.96 -17.56 12.76
CA ASN A 26 23.16 -17.41 11.95
C ASN A 26 23.28 -18.51 10.88
N SER A 27 22.17 -19.05 10.41
CA SER A 27 22.13 -19.74 9.14
C SER A 27 22.01 -18.66 8.06
N GLU A 28 23.14 -18.07 7.68
CA GLU A 28 23.38 -17.76 6.27
C GLU A 28 23.29 -19.09 5.51
N SER A 29 22.08 -19.62 5.36
CA SER A 29 21.80 -20.49 4.24
C SER A 29 21.69 -19.51 3.08
N ASP A 30 22.83 -19.27 2.43
CA ASP A 30 22.90 -18.95 1.02
C ASP A 30 22.18 -20.09 0.26
N VAL A 31 20.86 -20.14 0.38
CA VAL A 31 20.05 -20.88 -0.56
C VAL A 31 20.02 -19.98 -1.78
N GLU A 32 20.95 -20.23 -2.69
CA GLU A 32 20.75 -19.97 -4.10
C GLU A 32 19.44 -20.66 -4.52
N GLY A 33 18.33 -19.98 -4.26
CA GLY A 33 17.00 -20.31 -4.76
C GLY A 33 16.95 -19.99 -6.25
N SER A 34 17.79 -20.68 -7.02
CA SER A 34 17.36 -21.13 -8.33
C SER A 34 16.17 -22.05 -8.04
N GLU A 35 14.95 -21.56 -8.24
CA GLU A 35 13.80 -22.45 -8.36
C GLU A 35 13.93 -23.26 -9.67
N SER A 36 14.94 -24.13 -9.74
CA SER A 36 14.84 -25.44 -10.36
C SER A 36 14.32 -26.37 -9.27
N GLY A 37 13.01 -26.39 -9.08
CA GLY A 37 12.36 -27.40 -8.27
C GLY A 37 12.54 -28.76 -8.95
N SER A 38 13.55 -29.50 -8.50
CA SER A 38 13.66 -30.95 -8.66
C SER A 38 13.32 -31.60 -7.32
N ASP A 39 12.06 -31.42 -6.89
CA ASP A 39 11.47 -32.35 -5.93
C ASP A 39 11.14 -33.61 -6.73
N ILE A 40 11.97 -34.64 -6.56
CA ILE A 40 11.67 -36.00 -7.00
C ILE A 40 10.64 -36.51 -6.00
N ASP A 41 9.36 -36.28 -6.31
CA ASP A 41 8.24 -36.85 -5.55
C ASP A 41 8.11 -38.33 -5.92
N GLU A 42 8.57 -39.22 -5.04
CA GLU A 42 8.35 -40.67 -5.13
C GLU A 42 6.87 -41.05 -4.94
N ASP A 43 6.56 -42.25 -5.42
CA ASP A 43 5.25 -42.77 -5.78
C ASP A 43 4.21 -42.88 -4.66
N GLN A 44 2.96 -42.53 -5.02
CA GLN A 44 1.76 -43.38 -4.91
C GLN A 44 0.54 -42.62 -5.48
N SER A 45 -0.13 -43.20 -6.46
CA SER A 45 -1.24 -42.60 -7.22
C SER A 45 -2.60 -43.00 -6.66
N SER A 46 -3.53 -42.05 -6.51
CA SER A 46 -4.92 -42.33 -6.11
C SER A 46 -6.00 -41.87 -7.11
N SER A 47 -5.67 -41.65 -8.39
CA SER A 47 -6.71 -41.44 -9.42
C SER A 47 -6.52 -42.35 -10.63
N SER A 48 -7.58 -43.08 -11.00
CA SER A 48 -7.63 -44.09 -12.07
C SER A 48 -7.84 -43.52 -13.47
N ALA A 49 -7.85 -42.20 -13.65
CA ALA A 49 -8.15 -41.55 -14.93
C ALA A 49 -6.88 -41.29 -15.76
N THR A 50 -6.75 -41.97 -16.90
CA THR A 50 -5.62 -41.83 -17.82
C THR A 50 -5.81 -40.64 -18.77
N TRP A 51 -4.72 -39.93 -19.07
CA TRP A 51 -4.69 -38.91 -20.12
C TRP A 51 -4.82 -39.55 -21.50
N GLY A 52 -5.73 -39.03 -22.34
CA GLY A 52 -5.96 -39.51 -23.70
C GLY A 52 -6.05 -38.38 -24.73
N PRO A 53 -6.17 -38.71 -26.03
CA PRO A 53 -6.47 -37.73 -27.06
C PRO A 53 -7.86 -37.12 -26.84
N PRO A 54 -8.14 -35.91 -27.34
CA PRO A 54 -9.46 -35.31 -27.24
C PRO A 54 -10.52 -36.17 -27.97
N HIS A 55 -11.43 -36.78 -27.22
CA HIS A 55 -12.60 -37.48 -27.78
C HIS A 55 -13.72 -36.49 -28.14
N GLN A 56 -14.42 -36.73 -29.26
CA GLN A 56 -15.40 -35.79 -29.83
C GLN A 56 -16.73 -35.67 -29.04
N ARG A 57 -16.97 -36.46 -27.99
CA ARG A 57 -18.27 -36.45 -27.27
C ARG A 57 -18.08 -36.60 -25.77
N GLY A 58 -18.01 -35.45 -25.10
CA GLY A 58 -18.22 -35.35 -23.66
C GLY A 58 -18.84 -34.00 -23.36
N THR A 59 -20.06 -33.99 -22.81
CA THR A 59 -20.67 -32.79 -22.23
C THR A 59 -19.84 -32.38 -21.02
N ARG A 60 -19.12 -31.26 -21.13
CA ARG A 60 -18.36 -30.71 -20.01
C ARG A 60 -19.29 -30.00 -19.03
N SER A 61 -19.08 -30.29 -17.75
CA SER A 61 -19.64 -29.47 -16.68
C SER A 61 -18.82 -28.18 -16.59
N VAL A 62 -19.31 -27.10 -17.17
CA VAL A 62 -18.80 -25.75 -16.90
C VAL A 62 -19.67 -25.14 -15.82
N ASN A 63 -19.06 -24.69 -14.72
CA ASN A 63 -19.80 -24.06 -13.64
C ASN A 63 -20.44 -22.76 -14.15
N THR A 64 -21.73 -22.60 -13.91
CA THR A 64 -22.43 -21.34 -14.20
C THR A 64 -22.04 -20.32 -13.13
N TYR A 65 -21.54 -19.16 -13.55
CA TYR A 65 -21.28 -18.05 -12.65
C TYR A 65 -22.61 -17.50 -12.12
N SER A 66 -22.71 -17.43 -10.80
CA SER A 66 -23.91 -17.02 -10.06
C SER A 66 -23.67 -15.84 -9.13
N GLY A 67 -22.53 -15.14 -9.30
CA GLY A 67 -22.22 -13.96 -8.51
C GLY A 67 -23.14 -12.77 -8.83
N GLY A 68 -23.31 -11.89 -7.85
CA GLY A 68 -24.14 -10.69 -7.98
C GLY A 68 -23.53 -9.61 -8.89
N ALA A 69 -24.05 -8.39 -8.79
CA ALA A 69 -23.47 -7.24 -9.48
C ALA A 69 -22.02 -7.01 -9.02
N VAL A 70 -21.08 -6.88 -9.96
CA VAL A 70 -19.66 -6.65 -9.66
C VAL A 70 -19.47 -5.26 -9.04
N GLY A 71 -18.66 -5.16 -8.00
CA GLY A 71 -18.43 -3.90 -7.29
C GLY A 71 -18.97 -3.91 -5.87
N LEU A 72 -19.52 -2.78 -5.43
CA LEU A 72 -20.08 -2.63 -4.10
C LEU A 72 -21.19 -3.66 -3.80
N LYS A 73 -21.04 -4.40 -2.71
CA LYS A 73 -22.14 -5.16 -2.08
C LYS A 73 -23.09 -4.17 -1.39
N THR A 74 -24.11 -3.71 -2.12
CA THR A 74 -25.02 -2.64 -1.68
C THR A 74 -25.74 -2.94 -0.36
N HIS A 75 -25.99 -4.21 -0.03
CA HIS A 75 -26.60 -4.60 1.25
C HIS A 75 -25.66 -4.42 2.46
N GLU A 76 -24.34 -4.51 2.25
CA GLU A 76 -23.33 -4.35 3.32
C GLU A 76 -23.01 -2.87 3.59
N ALA A 77 -23.15 -2.01 2.57
CA ALA A 77 -22.88 -0.58 2.69
C ALA A 77 -23.89 0.25 1.86
N PRO A 78 -25.18 0.26 2.26
CA PRO A 78 -26.26 0.93 1.50
C PRO A 78 -26.11 2.46 1.43
N HIS A 79 -25.31 3.03 2.32
CA HIS A 79 -25.03 4.46 2.37
C HIS A 79 -23.94 4.90 1.36
N VAL A 80 -23.20 3.95 0.77
CA VAL A 80 -22.16 4.27 -0.21
C VAL A 80 -22.74 4.36 -1.62
N ASN A 81 -22.42 5.45 -2.31
CA ASN A 81 -22.84 5.72 -3.68
C ASN A 81 -21.76 6.55 -4.41
N LYS A 82 -22.02 6.93 -5.67
CA LYS A 82 -21.08 7.67 -6.51
C LYS A 82 -20.65 9.03 -5.94
N ASP A 83 -21.45 9.63 -5.07
CA ASP A 83 -21.24 10.95 -4.47
C ASP A 83 -20.61 10.85 -3.06
N SER A 84 -20.35 9.63 -2.57
CA SER A 84 -19.65 9.40 -1.30
C SER A 84 -18.22 9.93 -1.34
N THR A 85 -17.75 10.43 -0.20
CA THR A 85 -16.39 10.95 -0.08
C THR A 85 -15.37 9.81 -0.03
N PRO A 86 -14.15 10.00 -0.55
CA PRO A 86 -13.06 9.04 -0.41
C PRO A 86 -12.83 8.57 1.03
N PHE A 87 -12.96 9.48 2.00
CA PHE A 87 -12.84 9.15 3.41
C PHE A 87 -13.94 8.21 3.91
N SER A 88 -15.20 8.46 3.57
CA SER A 88 -16.31 7.58 3.99
C SER A 88 -16.14 6.15 3.50
N VAL A 89 -15.68 5.98 2.25
CA VAL A 89 -15.42 4.65 1.67
C VAL A 89 -14.17 4.02 2.28
N PHE A 90 -13.12 4.79 2.54
CA PHE A 90 -11.91 4.32 3.22
C PHE A 90 -12.21 3.80 4.64
N MET A 91 -13.10 4.49 5.37
CA MET A 91 -13.45 4.12 6.73
C MET A 91 -14.22 2.79 6.84
N LEU A 92 -14.83 2.29 5.75
CA LEU A 92 -15.37 0.93 5.72
C LEU A 92 -14.32 -0.13 6.08
N TYR A 93 -13.07 0.09 5.66
CA TYR A 93 -11.95 -0.82 5.88
C TYR A 93 -11.11 -0.45 7.11
N PHE A 94 -11.16 0.81 7.56
CA PHE A 94 -10.14 1.37 8.44
C PHE A 94 -10.65 1.85 9.80
N ALA A 95 -11.97 1.74 10.07
CA ALA A 95 -12.56 2.19 11.34
C ALA A 95 -11.98 1.46 12.57
N GLU A 96 -11.89 0.14 12.54
CA GLU A 96 -11.29 -0.61 13.66
C GLU A 96 -9.77 -0.42 13.72
N ILE A 97 -9.13 -0.29 12.56
CA ILE A 97 -7.69 -0.13 12.44
C ILE A 97 -7.24 1.20 13.06
N ILE A 98 -7.96 2.31 12.84
CA ILE A 98 -7.54 3.60 13.42
C ILE A 98 -7.52 3.56 14.95
N HIS A 99 -8.51 2.90 15.57
CA HIS A 99 -8.54 2.74 17.03
C HIS A 99 -7.38 1.88 17.52
N LEU A 100 -7.14 0.74 16.87
CA LEU A 100 -6.01 -0.14 17.18
C LEU A 100 -4.66 0.60 17.08
N LEU A 101 -4.48 1.41 16.02
CA LEU A 101 -3.25 2.19 15.85
C LEU A 101 -3.02 3.15 17.00
N VAL A 102 -4.06 3.84 17.47
CA VAL A 102 -3.96 4.78 18.60
C VAL A 102 -3.63 4.03 19.88
N GLU A 103 -4.38 2.97 20.17
CA GLU A 103 -4.21 2.18 21.39
C GLU A 103 -2.80 1.59 21.48
N GLU A 104 -2.37 0.86 20.45
CA GLU A 104 -1.11 0.12 20.48
C GLU A 104 0.11 1.03 20.35
N THR A 105 0.00 2.17 19.65
CA THR A 105 1.07 3.18 19.63
C THR A 105 1.29 3.79 21.01
N ASN A 106 0.21 4.14 21.72
CA ASN A 106 0.32 4.68 23.07
C ASN A 106 0.81 3.63 24.07
N ARG A 107 0.27 2.40 23.99
CA ARG A 107 0.71 1.28 24.81
C ARG A 107 2.20 0.99 24.65
N TYR A 108 2.68 0.91 23.40
CA TYR A 108 4.10 0.70 23.13
C TYR A 108 4.97 1.84 23.66
N TYR A 109 4.51 3.09 23.53
CA TYR A 109 5.20 4.24 24.10
C TYR A 109 5.31 4.13 25.62
N HIS A 110 4.23 3.75 26.32
CA HIS A 110 4.21 3.57 27.78
C HIS A 110 5.14 2.44 28.23
N GLN A 111 5.09 1.28 27.56
CA GLN A 111 6.01 0.17 27.81
C GLN A 111 7.49 0.58 27.62
N HIS A 112 7.78 1.48 26.68
CA HIS A 112 9.14 1.96 26.43
C HIS A 112 9.63 2.94 27.51
N ILE A 113 8.77 3.83 28.01
CA ILE A 113 9.15 4.77 29.08
C ILE A 113 9.28 4.07 30.44
N GLU A 114 8.44 3.08 30.74
CA GLU A 114 8.50 2.30 31.98
C GLU A 114 9.84 1.56 32.14
N ARG A 115 10.45 1.15 31.02
CA ARG A 115 11.76 0.47 31.01
C ARG A 115 12.93 1.42 31.25
N ARG A 116 12.73 2.74 31.20
CA ARG A 116 13.80 3.73 31.40
C ARG A 116 13.84 4.17 32.85
N GLN A 117 15.01 4.05 33.48
CA GLN A 117 15.25 4.56 34.83
C GLN A 117 15.24 6.10 34.88
N ASP A 118 15.82 6.74 33.86
CA ASP A 118 15.83 8.20 33.68
C ASP A 118 15.48 8.57 32.23
N GLY A 119 14.71 9.64 32.07
CA GLY A 119 14.31 10.12 30.75
C GLY A 119 13.54 11.45 30.80
N PRO A 120 13.36 12.11 29.64
CA PRO A 120 12.53 13.32 29.56
C PRO A 120 11.09 13.00 29.98
N SER A 121 10.38 14.02 30.49
CA SER A 121 8.98 13.86 30.89
C SER A 121 8.14 13.23 29.78
N PRO A 122 7.20 12.33 30.13
CA PRO A 122 6.35 11.67 29.15
C PRO A 122 5.64 12.68 28.24
N ARG A 123 5.61 12.37 26.95
CA ARG A 123 4.81 13.11 25.98
C ARG A 123 3.34 12.70 26.13
N PRO A 124 2.39 13.59 25.80
CA PRO A 124 0.98 13.23 25.79
C PRO A 124 0.69 12.11 24.79
N ASP A 125 -0.30 11.30 25.11
CA ASP A 125 -0.81 10.24 24.25
C ASP A 125 -1.26 10.79 22.90
N VAL A 126 -1.07 9.97 21.88
CA VAL A 126 -1.55 10.20 20.52
C VAL A 126 -3.06 10.07 20.53
N THR A 127 -3.76 11.02 19.91
CA THR A 127 -5.20 10.94 19.72
C THR A 127 -5.54 10.43 18.32
N GLU A 128 -6.78 9.99 18.12
CA GLU A 128 -7.28 9.61 16.78
C GLU A 128 -7.13 10.74 15.77
N SER A 129 -7.43 11.99 16.17
CA SER A 129 -7.22 13.16 15.32
C SER A 129 -5.74 13.31 14.91
N GLU A 130 -4.80 13.13 15.84
CA GLU A 130 -3.38 13.18 15.51
C GLU A 130 -2.93 12.00 14.63
N MET A 131 -3.51 10.82 14.81
CA MET A 131 -3.24 9.67 13.95
C MET A 131 -3.74 9.92 12.52
N PHE A 132 -4.93 10.51 12.32
CA PHE A 132 -5.38 10.93 10.99
C PHE A 132 -4.48 11.99 10.36
N LEU A 133 -4.01 12.99 11.11
CA LEU A 133 -3.05 13.98 10.61
C LEU A 133 -1.73 13.31 10.21
N PHE A 134 -1.25 12.35 11.00
CA PHE A 134 -0.05 11.57 10.69
C PHE A 134 -0.21 10.77 9.40
N LEU A 135 -1.29 10.00 9.25
CA LEU A 135 -1.59 9.24 8.04
C LEU A 135 -1.79 10.14 6.82
N GLY A 136 -2.49 11.27 6.97
CA GLY A 136 -2.66 12.27 5.91
C GLY A 136 -1.33 12.84 5.42
N ILE A 137 -0.38 13.09 6.32
CA ILE A 137 1.00 13.46 5.96
C ILE A 137 1.70 12.33 5.20
N ILE A 138 1.62 11.08 5.68
CA ILE A 138 2.23 9.91 5.02
C ILE A 138 1.69 9.73 3.59
N ILE A 139 0.38 9.88 3.39
CA ILE A 139 -0.26 9.80 2.07
C ILE A 139 0.21 10.95 1.17
N GLN A 140 0.30 12.18 1.70
CA GLN A 140 0.82 13.33 0.96
C GLN A 140 2.29 13.15 0.54
N MET A 141 3.12 12.53 1.38
CA MET A 141 4.52 12.21 1.06
C MET A 141 4.64 11.21 -0.10
N GLY A 142 3.57 10.48 -0.47
CA GLY A 142 3.53 9.65 -1.68
C GLY A 142 3.38 10.47 -2.97
N HIS A 143 2.92 11.73 -2.87
CA HIS A 143 2.83 12.68 -4.00
C HIS A 143 4.02 13.63 -4.09
N ASP A 144 4.69 13.89 -2.98
CA ASP A 144 5.86 14.77 -2.87
C ASP A 144 6.99 13.97 -2.23
N ILE A 145 7.83 13.32 -3.04
CA ILE A 145 8.92 12.46 -2.56
C ILE A 145 10.19 13.30 -2.39
N ARG A 146 10.71 13.36 -1.16
CA ARG A 146 11.99 14.01 -0.81
C ARG A 146 13.05 13.01 -0.39
N ASP A 147 14.30 13.46 -0.44
CA ASP A 147 15.47 12.67 -0.10
C ASP A 147 15.56 12.37 1.40
N ARG A 148 15.37 13.40 2.25
CA ARG A 148 15.38 13.24 3.71
C ARG A 148 14.00 13.49 4.31
N LEU A 149 13.71 12.77 5.38
CA LEU A 149 12.44 12.94 6.11
C LEU A 149 12.33 14.33 6.77
N THR A 150 13.46 14.93 7.14
CA THR A 150 13.51 16.28 7.73
C THR A 150 13.21 17.37 6.72
N ASP A 151 13.46 17.13 5.43
CA ASP A 151 13.27 18.13 4.36
C ASP A 151 11.81 18.55 4.25
N TYR A 152 10.86 17.69 4.61
CA TYR A 152 9.42 18.00 4.65
C TYR A 152 9.07 19.18 5.58
N TRP A 153 9.86 19.41 6.62
CA TRP A 153 9.69 20.50 7.56
C TRP A 153 10.73 21.61 7.40
N SER A 154 11.51 21.58 6.32
CA SER A 154 12.51 22.62 6.04
C SER A 154 11.85 23.97 5.76
N THR A 155 12.48 25.04 6.26
CA THR A 155 12.10 26.43 5.98
C THR A 155 12.90 27.02 4.81
N ALA A 156 13.85 26.28 4.25
CA ALA A 156 14.58 26.70 3.05
C ALA A 156 13.60 26.82 1.89
N GLU A 157 13.63 27.93 1.16
CA GLU A 157 12.67 28.27 0.10
C GLU A 157 12.47 27.13 -0.91
N GLN A 158 13.55 26.49 -1.34
CA GLN A 158 13.55 25.36 -2.28
C GLN A 158 12.78 24.11 -1.80
N PHE A 159 12.57 23.98 -0.49
CA PHE A 159 11.86 22.85 0.13
C PHE A 159 10.60 23.29 0.88
N ALA A 160 10.39 24.59 1.06
CA ALA A 160 9.33 25.10 1.92
C ALA A 160 7.95 24.68 1.38
N THR A 161 7.30 23.77 2.09
CA THR A 161 5.93 23.34 1.78
C THR A 161 5.09 23.48 3.03
N PRO A 162 4.36 24.61 3.17
CA PRO A 162 3.66 24.96 4.40
C PRO A 162 2.70 23.90 4.91
N PHE A 163 2.21 23.02 4.03
CA PHE A 163 1.35 21.89 4.39
C PHE A 163 1.91 21.11 5.59
N TYR A 164 3.14 20.58 5.53
CA TYR A 164 3.65 19.68 6.56
C TYR A 164 3.77 20.35 7.93
N SER A 165 4.34 21.56 7.97
CA SER A 165 4.59 22.29 9.22
C SER A 165 3.34 22.89 9.84
N LYS A 166 2.30 23.17 9.04
CA LYS A 166 0.96 23.57 9.50
C LYS A 166 0.15 22.38 10.00
N THR A 167 0.26 21.21 9.37
CA THR A 167 -0.49 20.00 9.73
C THR A 167 0.01 19.38 11.04
N MET A 168 1.32 19.13 11.16
CA MET A 168 1.91 18.56 12.37
C MET A 168 3.35 19.03 12.57
N LYS A 169 3.77 19.24 13.82
CA LYS A 169 5.18 19.54 14.11
C LYS A 169 6.05 18.32 13.82
N ARG A 170 7.22 18.55 13.23
CA ARG A 170 8.24 17.52 12.91
C ARG A 170 8.45 16.55 14.07
N ASP A 171 8.72 17.06 15.26
CA ASP A 171 9.06 16.23 16.42
C ASP A 171 7.85 15.42 16.95
N ARG A 172 6.61 15.82 16.64
CA ARG A 172 5.42 15.01 16.95
C ARG A 172 5.22 13.93 15.90
N PHE A 173 5.41 14.26 14.62
CA PHE A 173 5.37 13.28 13.54
C PHE A 173 6.41 12.17 13.75
N LEU A 174 7.67 12.53 14.04
CA LEU A 174 8.73 11.57 14.33
C LEU A 174 8.40 10.73 15.57
N HIS A 175 7.84 11.34 16.60
CA HIS A 175 7.42 10.60 17.79
C HIS A 175 6.37 9.54 17.47
N ILE A 176 5.32 9.88 16.70
CA ILE A 176 4.32 8.90 16.26
C ILE A 176 4.98 7.82 15.39
N LEU A 177 5.82 8.19 14.43
CA LEU A 177 6.52 7.24 13.56
C LEU A 177 7.40 6.25 14.34
N ARG A 178 8.07 6.72 15.40
CA ARG A 178 8.94 5.89 16.26
C ARG A 178 8.17 4.79 16.96
N PHE A 179 7.06 5.20 17.57
CA PHE A 179 6.27 4.37 18.47
C PHE A 179 5.06 3.72 17.78
N LEU A 180 4.91 3.92 16.47
CA LEU A 180 3.89 3.22 15.68
C LEU A 180 4.01 1.72 15.92
N HIS A 181 2.94 1.13 16.44
CA HIS A 181 2.86 -0.25 16.86
C HIS A 181 1.45 -0.79 16.64
N PHE A 182 1.30 -2.11 16.67
CA PHE A 182 0.11 -2.79 16.15
C PHE A 182 -0.39 -3.96 17.02
N ALA A 183 0.27 -4.27 18.13
CA ALA A 183 -0.09 -5.34 19.06
C ALA A 183 0.50 -5.11 20.45
N ASP A 184 -0.07 -5.71 21.49
CA ASP A 184 0.50 -5.62 22.83
C ASP A 184 1.71 -6.57 22.96
N ASN A 185 2.91 -6.05 23.23
CA ASN A 185 4.09 -6.92 23.40
C ASN A 185 3.98 -7.91 24.57
N ARG A 186 3.03 -7.71 25.50
CA ARG A 186 2.78 -8.65 26.60
C ARG A 186 2.06 -9.92 26.15
N THR A 187 1.52 -9.96 24.93
CA THR A 187 0.83 -11.13 24.38
C THR A 187 1.74 -11.98 23.49
N GLU A 188 3.03 -11.69 23.41
CA GLU A 188 4.00 -12.52 22.68
C GLU A 188 4.03 -13.92 23.29
N ILE A 189 3.71 -14.92 22.46
CA ILE A 189 3.84 -16.35 22.79
C ILE A 189 5.31 -16.75 22.57
N ASP A 190 5.78 -17.76 23.31
CA ASP A 190 7.11 -18.34 23.10
C ASP A 190 7.29 -18.76 21.63
N ARG A 191 8.43 -18.41 21.03
CA ARG A 191 8.73 -18.70 19.62
C ARG A 191 8.91 -20.18 19.31
N ASN A 192 9.17 -20.99 20.33
CA ASN A 192 9.28 -22.43 20.22
C ASN A 192 7.92 -23.13 20.36
N ASP A 193 6.87 -22.39 20.73
CA ASP A 193 5.52 -22.92 20.77
C ASP A 193 5.00 -23.16 19.34
N ASP A 194 4.36 -24.31 19.11
CA ASP A 194 3.81 -24.68 17.81
C ASP A 194 2.69 -23.73 17.35
N SER A 195 2.06 -23.01 18.29
CA SER A 195 1.04 -21.99 18.02
C SER A 195 1.61 -20.62 17.67
N TYR A 196 2.95 -20.44 17.70
CA TYR A 196 3.57 -19.14 17.43
C TYR A 196 3.33 -18.68 15.99
N ASP A 197 2.54 -17.61 15.85
CA ASP A 197 2.34 -16.94 14.57
C ASP A 197 3.45 -15.94 14.29
N ARG A 198 4.27 -16.19 13.27
CA ARG A 198 5.33 -15.25 12.84
C ARG A 198 4.80 -13.86 12.42
N LEU A 199 3.50 -13.70 12.16
CA LEU A 199 2.86 -12.44 11.82
C LEU A 199 2.15 -11.77 13.01
N TRP A 200 2.21 -12.34 14.23
CA TRP A 200 1.37 -11.95 15.36
C TRP A 200 1.30 -10.42 15.60
N LYS A 201 2.43 -9.71 15.45
CA LYS A 201 2.51 -8.26 15.64
C LYS A 201 1.59 -7.45 14.75
N ILE A 202 1.21 -7.94 13.58
CA ILE A 202 0.34 -7.23 12.63
C ILE A 202 -0.87 -8.08 12.21
N ARG A 203 -1.05 -9.25 12.85
CA ARG A 203 -2.09 -10.23 12.50
C ARG A 203 -3.47 -9.60 12.52
N THR A 204 -3.81 -8.86 13.57
CA THR A 204 -5.11 -8.19 13.73
C THR A 204 -5.42 -7.28 12.53
N ILE A 205 -4.49 -6.41 12.15
CA ILE A 205 -4.67 -5.52 10.98
C ILE A 205 -4.85 -6.33 9.69
N PHE A 206 -4.04 -7.37 9.52
CA PHE A 206 -4.06 -8.19 8.31
C PHE A 206 -5.41 -8.90 8.13
N ASP A 207 -5.92 -9.50 9.20
CA ASP A 207 -7.18 -10.25 9.18
C ASP A 207 -8.39 -9.30 9.06
N THR A 208 -8.42 -8.18 9.80
CA THR A 208 -9.45 -7.13 9.66
C THR A 208 -9.56 -6.63 8.22
N LEU A 209 -8.43 -6.41 7.54
CA LEU A 209 -8.44 -5.97 6.15
C LEU A 209 -8.94 -7.04 5.19
N ASN A 210 -8.50 -8.30 5.34
CA ASN A 210 -8.99 -9.40 4.51
C ASN A 210 -10.51 -9.58 4.65
N ASP A 211 -11.02 -9.48 5.87
CA ASP A 211 -12.46 -9.57 6.14
C ASP A 211 -13.22 -8.40 5.53
N ALA A 212 -12.71 -7.18 5.65
CA ALA A 212 -13.34 -6.02 5.01
C ALA A 212 -13.25 -6.06 3.48
N PHE A 213 -12.15 -6.55 2.90
CA PHE A 213 -11.97 -6.66 1.44
C PHE A 213 -12.96 -7.64 0.82
N GLU A 214 -13.28 -8.72 1.52
CA GLU A 214 -14.34 -9.62 1.08
C GLU A 214 -15.73 -9.05 1.36
N LYS A 215 -15.95 -8.49 2.56
CA LYS A 215 -17.27 -8.02 3.01
C LYS A 215 -17.91 -7.00 2.08
N TYR A 216 -17.17 -5.99 1.61
CA TYR A 216 -17.80 -4.87 0.88
C TYR A 216 -17.79 -5.00 -0.64
N TYR A 217 -17.06 -5.96 -1.20
CA TYR A 217 -16.85 -6.06 -2.64
C TYR A 217 -17.31 -7.42 -3.18
N ASN A 218 -18.05 -7.39 -4.29
CA ASN A 218 -18.41 -8.57 -5.06
C ASN A 218 -17.49 -8.65 -6.30
N PRO A 219 -16.61 -9.66 -6.38
CA PRO A 219 -15.69 -9.82 -7.49
C PRO A 219 -16.39 -10.17 -8.80
N SER A 220 -15.69 -10.00 -9.93
CA SER A 220 -16.15 -10.50 -11.21
C SER A 220 -15.95 -12.01 -11.35
N GLU A 221 -16.51 -12.59 -12.41
CA GLU A 221 -16.32 -14.00 -12.75
C GLU A 221 -14.83 -14.38 -12.88
N HIS A 222 -13.96 -13.47 -13.33
CA HIS A 222 -12.57 -13.76 -13.66
C HIS A 222 -11.62 -13.21 -12.58
N LEU A 223 -10.85 -14.10 -11.97
CA LEU A 223 -9.93 -13.79 -10.87
C LEU A 223 -8.53 -14.31 -11.17
N ALA A 224 -7.49 -13.65 -10.68
CA ALA A 224 -6.12 -14.14 -10.81
C ALA A 224 -5.43 -14.29 -9.45
N VAL A 225 -4.65 -15.36 -9.31
CA VAL A 225 -3.77 -15.62 -8.16
C VAL A 225 -2.32 -15.54 -8.59
N ASP A 226 -1.55 -14.75 -7.85
CA ASP A 226 -0.11 -14.59 -8.07
C ASP A 226 0.57 -14.03 -6.81
N GLU A 227 1.90 -13.96 -6.83
CA GLU A 227 2.69 -13.33 -5.77
C GLU A 227 3.10 -11.89 -6.06
N ILE A 228 3.29 -11.12 -4.98
CA ILE A 228 4.00 -9.84 -4.98
C ILE A 228 5.12 -9.85 -3.94
N ILE A 229 6.04 -8.89 -4.07
CA ILE A 229 7.14 -8.70 -3.11
C ILE A 229 7.09 -7.28 -2.55
N VAL A 230 6.87 -7.17 -1.25
CA VAL A 230 7.04 -5.92 -0.50
C VAL A 230 8.53 -5.74 -0.21
N LYS A 231 9.18 -4.84 -0.96
CA LYS A 231 10.63 -4.60 -0.89
C LYS A 231 11.08 -4.29 0.53
N PHE A 232 11.87 -5.19 1.12
CA PHE A 232 12.40 -5.04 2.48
C PHE A 232 13.76 -5.75 2.58
N LYS A 233 14.76 -5.04 3.11
CA LYS A 233 16.13 -5.56 3.27
C LYS A 233 16.51 -5.81 4.73
N GLY A 234 15.68 -5.38 5.68
CA GLY A 234 15.94 -5.59 7.11
C GLY A 234 15.88 -7.08 7.51
N ARG A 235 16.03 -7.32 8.81
CA ARG A 235 16.02 -8.67 9.38
C ARG A 235 14.58 -9.08 9.69
N VAL A 236 14.13 -10.15 9.05
CA VAL A 236 12.87 -10.84 9.36
C VAL A 236 12.98 -12.27 8.82
N ILE A 237 12.56 -13.25 9.60
CA ILE A 237 12.80 -14.68 9.32
C ILE A 237 12.19 -15.16 8.00
N PHE A 238 11.08 -14.55 7.58
CA PHE A 238 10.35 -14.92 6.36
C PHE A 238 10.65 -14.01 5.16
N LYS A 239 11.74 -13.23 5.20
CA LYS A 239 12.23 -12.49 4.03
C LYS A 239 12.57 -13.48 2.90
N GLN A 240 12.21 -13.12 1.67
CA GLN A 240 12.48 -13.92 0.48
C GLN A 240 13.43 -13.19 -0.47
N TYR A 241 14.27 -13.98 -1.16
CA TYR A 241 15.08 -13.54 -2.28
C TYR A 241 14.52 -14.15 -3.58
N ILE A 242 14.09 -13.30 -4.50
CA ILE A 242 13.54 -13.71 -5.81
C ILE A 242 14.36 -13.01 -6.91
N PRO A 243 15.43 -13.65 -7.43
CA PRO A 243 16.39 -13.01 -8.33
C PRO A 243 15.76 -12.40 -9.60
N LYS A 244 14.72 -13.06 -10.12
CA LYS A 244 14.06 -12.69 -11.38
C LYS A 244 13.14 -11.47 -11.26
N LYS A 245 12.76 -11.04 -10.06
CA LYS A 245 11.88 -9.88 -9.86
C LYS A 245 12.73 -8.61 -9.64
N HIS A 246 12.22 -7.46 -10.08
CA HIS A 246 12.91 -6.17 -9.90
C HIS A 246 13.17 -5.85 -8.41
N LYS A 247 12.20 -6.14 -7.54
CA LYS A 247 12.34 -6.09 -6.08
C LYS A 247 12.86 -7.45 -5.58
N ARG A 248 14.19 -7.66 -5.64
CA ARG A 248 14.77 -8.98 -5.34
C ARG A 248 14.62 -9.45 -3.89
N PHE A 249 14.60 -8.55 -2.91
CA PHE A 249 14.50 -8.88 -1.48
C PHE A 249 13.25 -8.27 -0.88
N GLY A 250 12.47 -9.06 -0.15
CA GLY A 250 11.30 -8.55 0.55
C GLY A 250 10.41 -9.59 1.20
N ILE A 251 9.26 -9.14 1.69
CA ILE A 251 8.20 -9.99 2.23
C ILE A 251 7.33 -10.43 1.05
N LYS A 252 7.21 -11.75 0.83
CA LYS A 252 6.39 -12.33 -0.24
C LYS A 252 4.94 -12.42 0.23
N ILE A 253 4.00 -11.94 -0.58
CA ILE A 253 2.56 -12.00 -0.34
C ILE A 253 1.91 -12.66 -1.54
N PHE A 254 1.08 -13.67 -1.30
CA PHE A 254 0.19 -14.24 -2.30
C PHE A 254 -1.14 -13.51 -2.23
N LYS A 255 -1.75 -13.20 -3.37
CA LYS A 255 -3.05 -12.53 -3.39
C LYS A 255 -3.93 -13.03 -4.52
N ILE A 256 -5.23 -12.93 -4.31
CA ILE A 256 -6.25 -13.07 -5.34
C ILE A 256 -6.79 -11.69 -5.71
N CYS A 257 -6.82 -11.40 -7.02
CA CYS A 257 -7.23 -10.10 -7.54
C CYS A 257 -8.32 -10.21 -8.60
N ASP A 258 -9.24 -9.25 -8.56
CA ASP A 258 -10.25 -9.02 -9.60
C ASP A 258 -9.67 -8.24 -10.80
N ALA A 259 -10.37 -8.31 -11.93
CA ALA A 259 -10.09 -7.56 -13.16
C ALA A 259 -9.86 -6.04 -12.96
N ALA A 260 -10.55 -5.42 -12.01
CA ALA A 260 -10.35 -4.02 -11.66
C ALA A 260 -8.97 -3.73 -11.04
N GLY A 261 -8.26 -4.76 -10.58
CA GLY A 261 -7.07 -4.64 -9.74
C GLY A 261 -7.40 -4.59 -8.24
N TYR A 262 -8.63 -4.99 -7.85
CA TYR A 262 -9.04 -5.08 -6.44
C TYR A 262 -8.37 -6.29 -5.81
N THR A 263 -7.73 -6.13 -4.65
CA THR A 263 -7.22 -7.26 -3.87
C THR A 263 -8.35 -7.80 -3.00
N TYR A 264 -8.78 -9.03 -3.28
CA TYR A 264 -9.94 -9.64 -2.62
C TYR A 264 -9.54 -10.47 -1.39
N ASP A 265 -8.44 -11.21 -1.48
CA ASP A 265 -7.83 -11.91 -0.34
C ASP A 265 -6.31 -11.97 -0.52
N MET A 266 -5.57 -12.10 0.57
CA MET A 266 -4.11 -12.16 0.57
C MET A 266 -3.55 -12.96 1.75
N LYS A 267 -2.35 -13.49 1.56
CA LYS A 267 -1.62 -14.28 2.56
C LYS A 267 -0.12 -14.02 2.50
N VAL A 268 0.49 -13.73 3.65
CA VAL A 268 1.95 -13.60 3.77
C VAL A 268 2.59 -14.98 3.72
N TYR A 269 3.65 -15.13 2.94
CA TYR A 269 4.49 -16.32 3.00
C TYR A 269 5.40 -16.21 4.23
N LEU A 270 5.23 -17.14 5.17
CA LEU A 270 5.96 -17.15 6.45
C LEU A 270 7.13 -18.14 6.49
N GLY A 271 7.52 -18.72 5.35
CA GLY A 271 8.53 -19.79 5.29
C GLY A 271 7.92 -21.19 5.30
N LYS A 272 8.75 -22.22 5.51
CA LYS A 272 8.29 -23.59 5.72
C LYS A 272 7.55 -23.67 7.05
N ASP A 273 6.27 -23.99 6.99
CA ASP A 273 5.39 -24.16 8.14
C ASP A 273 5.65 -25.56 8.73
N ARG A 274 6.12 -25.62 9.99
CA ARG A 274 6.43 -26.90 10.67
C ARG A 274 5.19 -27.77 10.85
N THR A 275 4.02 -27.14 11.00
CA THR A 275 2.74 -27.81 11.28
C THR A 275 2.05 -28.37 10.04
N ARG A 276 2.45 -27.95 8.84
CA ARG A 276 1.86 -28.41 7.56
C ARG A 276 2.65 -29.52 6.87
N ALA A 277 3.78 -29.95 7.43
CA ALA A 277 4.59 -31.02 6.87
C ALA A 277 3.84 -32.38 6.82
N ASP A 278 2.76 -32.51 7.59
CA ASP A 278 2.01 -33.75 7.82
C ASP A 278 0.74 -33.89 6.94
N ARG A 279 0.60 -33.09 5.88
CA ARG A 279 -0.52 -33.17 4.95
C ARG A 279 0.00 -33.56 3.56
N ASP A 280 -0.66 -34.52 2.91
CA ASP A 280 -0.38 -34.99 1.53
C ASP A 280 -0.51 -33.91 0.42
N VAL A 281 -0.53 -32.63 0.78
CA VAL A 281 -0.81 -31.49 -0.08
C VAL A 281 0.36 -30.52 -0.04
N THR A 282 0.94 -30.22 -1.21
CA THR A 282 2.04 -29.26 -1.35
C THR A 282 1.69 -27.89 -0.74
N ALA A 283 2.70 -27.16 -0.24
CA ALA A 283 2.50 -25.85 0.38
C ALA A 283 1.85 -24.82 -0.57
N THR A 284 2.15 -24.89 -1.87
CA THR A 284 1.56 -24.02 -2.91
C THR A 284 0.08 -24.36 -3.11
N HIS A 285 -0.28 -25.63 -3.21
CA HIS A 285 -1.67 -26.08 -3.29
C HIS A 285 -2.47 -25.62 -2.07
N ALA A 286 -1.95 -25.85 -0.86
CA ALA A 286 -2.61 -25.44 0.37
C ALA A 286 -2.81 -23.90 0.43
N THR A 287 -1.88 -23.13 -0.13
CA THR A 287 -1.97 -21.67 -0.19
C THR A 287 -3.08 -21.21 -1.13
N VAL A 288 -3.17 -21.77 -2.35
CA VAL A 288 -4.25 -21.41 -3.29
C VAL A 288 -5.61 -21.82 -2.73
N ARG A 289 -5.70 -23.02 -2.14
CA ARG A 289 -6.91 -23.48 -1.46
C ARG A 289 -7.36 -22.50 -0.38
N ASP A 290 -6.43 -22.00 0.44
CA ASP A 290 -6.75 -21.04 1.50
C ASP A 290 -7.27 -19.71 0.93
N LEU A 291 -6.61 -19.17 -0.11
CA LEU A 291 -7.03 -17.93 -0.79
C LEU A 291 -8.38 -18.06 -1.51
N CYS A 292 -8.76 -19.27 -1.92
CA CYS A 292 -9.99 -19.50 -2.67
C CYS A 292 -11.22 -19.75 -1.79
N ARG A 293 -11.06 -19.92 -0.46
CA ARG A 293 -12.18 -20.27 0.44
C ARG A 293 -13.36 -19.31 0.32
N ARG A 294 -13.07 -18.01 0.14
CA ARG A 294 -14.06 -16.92 0.07
C ARG A 294 -14.78 -16.79 -1.28
N ILE A 295 -14.44 -17.62 -2.27
CA ILE A 295 -15.02 -17.59 -3.62
C ILE A 295 -15.61 -18.95 -4.04
N GLU A 296 -15.70 -19.90 -3.12
CA GLU A 296 -16.25 -21.23 -3.38
C GLU A 296 -17.75 -21.16 -3.68
N GLY A 297 -18.24 -22.06 -4.53
CA GLY A 297 -19.68 -22.20 -4.79
C GLY A 297 -20.28 -21.23 -5.80
N VAL A 298 -19.60 -20.12 -6.12
CA VAL A 298 -20.14 -19.04 -6.97
C VAL A 298 -19.96 -19.31 -8.47
N GLY A 299 -18.95 -20.10 -8.87
CA GLY A 299 -18.66 -20.37 -10.28
C GLY A 299 -17.54 -19.50 -10.87
N HIS A 300 -16.59 -19.00 -10.07
CA HIS A 300 -15.49 -18.17 -10.58
C HIS A 300 -14.52 -18.96 -11.50
N LYS A 301 -13.85 -18.20 -12.38
CA LYS A 301 -12.76 -18.62 -13.25
C LYS A 301 -11.45 -18.05 -12.73
N LEU A 302 -10.55 -18.94 -12.32
CA LEU A 302 -9.29 -18.61 -11.67
C LEU A 302 -8.11 -18.79 -12.63
N TYR A 303 -7.28 -17.76 -12.73
CA TYR A 303 -6.06 -17.74 -13.53
C TYR A 303 -4.83 -17.74 -12.62
N MET A 304 -3.83 -18.56 -12.93
CA MET A 304 -2.61 -18.66 -12.10
C MET A 304 -1.38 -19.08 -12.92
N ASP A 305 -0.18 -18.71 -12.44
CA ASP A 305 1.08 -19.11 -13.08
C ASP A 305 1.48 -20.55 -12.73
N ASN A 306 2.46 -21.06 -13.47
CA ASN A 306 3.08 -22.38 -13.35
C ASN A 306 3.61 -22.72 -11.95
N PHE A 307 3.86 -21.72 -11.10
CA PHE A 307 4.24 -21.93 -9.70
C PHE A 307 3.11 -22.63 -8.92
N PHE A 308 1.85 -22.30 -9.22
CA PHE A 308 0.66 -22.80 -8.54
C PHE A 308 -0.01 -23.97 -9.27
N SER A 309 -0.05 -23.93 -10.61
CA SER A 309 -0.82 -24.90 -11.41
C SER A 309 -0.37 -26.35 -11.20
N SER A 310 -1.34 -27.20 -10.83
CA SER A 310 -1.21 -28.66 -10.82
C SER A 310 -2.55 -29.32 -11.16
N PRO A 311 -2.54 -30.55 -11.72
CA PRO A 311 -3.77 -31.31 -11.94
C PRO A 311 -4.59 -31.52 -10.67
N ASP A 312 -3.96 -31.91 -9.57
CA ASP A 312 -4.66 -32.20 -8.32
C ASP A 312 -5.34 -30.96 -7.72
N LEU A 313 -4.71 -29.78 -7.83
CA LEU A 313 -5.31 -28.51 -7.43
C LEU A 313 -6.53 -28.17 -8.29
N PHE A 314 -6.45 -28.41 -9.60
CA PHE A 314 -7.54 -28.10 -10.51
C PHE A 314 -8.75 -29.03 -10.29
N ASP A 315 -8.51 -30.30 -9.95
CA ASP A 315 -9.57 -31.22 -9.56
C ASP A 315 -10.21 -30.80 -8.24
N GLU A 316 -9.42 -30.45 -7.20
CA GLU A 316 -9.98 -29.99 -5.93
C GLU A 316 -10.82 -28.72 -6.11
N LEU A 317 -10.29 -27.70 -6.80
CA LEU A 317 -11.03 -26.45 -7.03
C LEU A 317 -12.30 -26.67 -7.85
N MET A 318 -12.32 -27.65 -8.76
CA MET A 318 -13.53 -28.01 -9.50
C MET A 318 -14.64 -28.51 -8.56
N THR A 319 -14.31 -29.29 -7.53
CA THR A 319 -15.30 -29.74 -6.51
C THR A 319 -15.91 -28.56 -5.74
N LYS A 320 -15.18 -27.45 -5.64
CA LYS A 320 -15.58 -26.20 -4.98
C LYS A 320 -16.28 -25.22 -5.92
N LYS A 321 -16.68 -25.67 -7.11
CA LYS A 321 -17.25 -24.85 -8.19
C LYS A 321 -16.33 -23.71 -8.66
N ILE A 322 -15.02 -23.93 -8.68
CA ILE A 322 -14.04 -22.99 -9.23
C ILE A 322 -13.36 -23.66 -10.43
N THR A 323 -13.40 -23.01 -11.58
CA THR A 323 -12.68 -23.49 -12.76
C THR A 323 -11.36 -22.75 -12.91
N CYS A 324 -10.36 -23.37 -13.51
CA CYS A 324 -8.97 -22.89 -13.54
C CYS A 324 -8.34 -22.93 -14.94
N CYS A 325 -7.45 -21.98 -15.19
CA CYS A 325 -6.61 -21.90 -16.38
C CYS A 325 -5.24 -21.36 -15.97
N GLY A 326 -4.18 -22.07 -16.32
CA GLY A 326 -2.84 -21.65 -15.94
C GLY A 326 -1.77 -22.20 -16.87
N THR A 327 -0.63 -21.53 -16.89
CA THR A 327 0.61 -22.15 -17.39
C THR A 327 1.00 -23.27 -16.43
N VAL A 328 1.71 -24.29 -16.91
CA VAL A 328 2.15 -25.41 -16.07
C VAL A 328 3.57 -25.83 -16.42
N ARG A 329 4.34 -26.30 -15.45
CA ARG A 329 5.68 -26.85 -15.70
C ARG A 329 5.53 -28.24 -16.34
N PRO A 330 6.29 -28.59 -17.41
CA PRO A 330 6.13 -29.86 -18.10
C PRO A 330 6.44 -31.09 -17.23
N ASN A 331 7.24 -30.91 -16.19
CA ASN A 331 7.59 -31.97 -15.23
C ASN A 331 6.63 -32.04 -14.02
N ARG A 332 5.56 -31.24 -13.97
CA ARG A 332 4.59 -31.26 -12.87
C ARG A 332 3.95 -32.64 -12.73
N LYS A 333 3.85 -33.13 -11.49
CA LYS A 333 3.20 -34.42 -11.15
C LYS A 333 1.76 -34.43 -11.68
N GLY A 334 1.33 -35.59 -12.20
CA GLY A 334 -0.02 -35.80 -12.73
C GLY A 334 -0.25 -35.31 -14.16
N LEU A 335 0.73 -34.71 -14.84
CA LEU A 335 0.64 -34.37 -16.27
C LEU A 335 0.85 -35.58 -17.19
N PRO A 336 0.44 -35.50 -18.48
CA PRO A 336 0.72 -36.54 -19.47
C PRO A 336 2.23 -36.85 -19.61
N ASP A 337 2.58 -38.14 -19.63
CA ASP A 337 3.98 -38.60 -19.73
C ASP A 337 4.70 -38.11 -20.98
N ASP A 338 3.96 -38.01 -22.09
CA ASP A 338 4.46 -37.58 -23.38
C ASP A 338 4.83 -36.09 -23.40
N PHE A 339 4.23 -35.27 -22.51
CA PHE A 339 4.61 -33.88 -22.29
C PHE A 339 5.88 -33.77 -21.42
N ARG A 340 6.06 -34.67 -20.44
CA ARG A 340 7.22 -34.69 -19.54
C ARG A 340 8.50 -35.13 -20.26
N ARG A 341 8.41 -36.18 -21.09
CA ARG A 341 9.56 -36.83 -21.72
C ARG A 341 10.10 -36.10 -22.97
N ARG A 342 9.55 -34.92 -23.32
CA ARG A 342 9.86 -34.16 -24.56
C ARG A 342 9.94 -35.03 -25.80
N GLN A 343 9.08 -36.04 -25.90
CA GLN A 343 9.10 -37.01 -27.00
C GLN A 343 8.77 -36.34 -28.35
N PHE A 344 8.12 -35.18 -28.31
CA PHE A 344 7.72 -34.44 -29.50
C PHE A 344 8.74 -33.36 -29.89
N ARG A 345 9.30 -33.47 -31.09
CA ARG A 345 9.95 -32.33 -31.76
C ARG A 345 8.87 -31.42 -32.36
N LEU A 346 8.37 -30.48 -31.56
CA LEU A 346 7.36 -29.51 -32.00
C LEU A 346 7.95 -28.45 -32.93
N ARG A 347 7.29 -28.23 -34.07
CA ARG A 347 7.53 -27.12 -35.00
C ARG A 347 6.71 -25.90 -34.56
N LYS A 348 7.18 -24.70 -34.91
CA LYS A 348 6.42 -23.45 -34.67
C LYS A 348 5.00 -23.59 -35.23
N GLY A 349 4.00 -23.26 -34.43
CA GLY A 349 2.58 -23.44 -34.73
C GLY A 349 1.98 -24.76 -34.25
N ASP A 350 2.78 -25.76 -33.86
CA ASP A 350 2.25 -27.04 -33.39
C ASP A 350 1.48 -26.89 -32.07
N ILE A 351 0.32 -27.54 -32.01
CA ILE A 351 -0.51 -27.73 -30.82
C ILE A 351 -0.68 -29.23 -30.59
N ARG A 352 -0.38 -29.68 -29.36
CA ARG A 352 -0.72 -31.01 -28.85
C ARG A 352 -1.60 -30.88 -27.62
N VAL A 353 -2.55 -31.79 -27.47
CA VAL A 353 -3.63 -31.73 -26.49
C VAL A 353 -3.88 -33.11 -25.92
N ARG A 354 -3.96 -33.18 -24.59
CA ARG A 354 -4.39 -34.36 -23.86
C ARG A 354 -5.55 -33.98 -22.96
N VAL A 355 -6.51 -34.88 -22.84
CA VAL A 355 -7.70 -34.69 -22.02
C VAL A 355 -7.78 -35.79 -20.98
N ARG A 356 -8.09 -35.41 -19.74
CA ARG A 356 -8.40 -36.30 -18.63
C ARG A 356 -9.70 -35.81 -18.01
N GLN A 357 -10.79 -36.55 -18.19
CA GLN A 357 -12.13 -36.13 -17.75
C GLN A 357 -12.47 -34.70 -18.24
N ASN A 358 -12.70 -33.76 -17.32
CA ASN A 358 -13.00 -32.35 -17.62
C ASN A 358 -11.75 -31.47 -17.78
N MET A 359 -10.55 -32.02 -17.68
CA MET A 359 -9.28 -31.29 -17.74
C MET A 359 -8.61 -31.44 -19.10
N THR A 360 -8.08 -30.34 -19.62
CA THR A 360 -7.25 -30.27 -20.82
C THR A 360 -5.84 -29.86 -20.40
N ALA A 361 -4.86 -30.64 -20.81
CA ALA A 361 -3.46 -30.22 -20.89
C ALA A 361 -3.13 -29.96 -22.36
N LEU A 362 -2.45 -28.86 -22.67
CA LEU A 362 -1.96 -28.62 -24.03
C LEU A 362 -0.55 -28.04 -24.02
N VAL A 363 0.19 -28.32 -25.09
CA VAL A 363 1.45 -27.64 -25.41
C VAL A 363 1.30 -26.96 -26.76
N TRP A 364 1.63 -25.67 -26.80
CA TRP A 364 1.66 -24.87 -28.00
C TRP A 364 3.07 -24.36 -28.26
N LYS A 365 3.58 -24.55 -29.47
CA LYS A 365 4.90 -24.09 -29.88
C LYS A 365 4.80 -22.74 -30.58
N ASP A 366 5.18 -21.68 -29.88
CA ASP A 366 5.50 -20.39 -30.51
C ASP A 366 7.02 -20.30 -30.73
N LYS A 367 7.71 -19.28 -30.20
CA LYS A 367 9.17 -19.25 -30.10
C LYS A 367 9.69 -20.28 -29.10
N ARG A 368 8.91 -20.55 -28.05
CA ARG A 368 9.16 -21.55 -27.01
C ARG A 368 7.89 -22.37 -26.79
N ASP A 369 8.06 -23.50 -26.13
CA ASP A 369 6.95 -24.37 -25.76
C ASP A 369 6.17 -23.71 -24.62
N VAL A 370 4.86 -23.55 -24.80
CA VAL A 370 3.94 -23.03 -23.80
C VAL A 370 3.03 -24.17 -23.39
N TYR A 371 3.19 -24.62 -22.14
CA TYR A 371 2.36 -25.66 -21.55
C TYR A 371 1.24 -25.02 -20.74
N MET A 372 0.00 -25.41 -21.02
CA MET A 372 -1.19 -24.93 -20.33
C MET A 372 -1.95 -26.10 -19.72
N LEU A 373 -2.61 -25.82 -18.60
CA LEU A 373 -3.58 -26.68 -17.95
C LEU A 373 -4.89 -25.90 -17.79
N THR A 374 -6.03 -26.54 -18.07
CA THR A 374 -7.33 -25.90 -17.90
C THR A 374 -8.46 -26.89 -17.74
N ASN A 375 -9.44 -26.59 -16.88
CA ASN A 375 -10.72 -27.30 -16.80
C ASN A 375 -11.92 -26.42 -17.22
N MET A 376 -11.68 -25.19 -17.72
CA MET A 376 -12.73 -24.28 -18.20
C MET A 376 -12.89 -24.25 -19.73
N HIS A 377 -11.85 -24.58 -20.50
CA HIS A 377 -11.84 -24.43 -21.96
C HIS A 377 -11.94 -25.75 -22.72
N SER A 378 -12.82 -25.82 -23.72
CA SER A 378 -12.85 -26.93 -24.67
C SER A 378 -11.47 -27.18 -25.29
N PRO A 379 -11.06 -28.45 -25.48
CA PRO A 379 -9.77 -28.78 -26.07
C PRO A 379 -9.67 -28.18 -27.50
N PRO A 380 -8.60 -27.44 -27.82
CA PRO A 380 -8.39 -26.97 -29.19
C PRO A 380 -8.06 -28.13 -30.13
N ALA A 381 -8.17 -27.89 -31.44
CA ALA A 381 -7.69 -28.86 -32.44
C ALA A 381 -6.18 -29.07 -32.32
N GLU A 382 -5.73 -30.33 -32.44
CA GLU A 382 -4.31 -30.65 -32.61
C GLU A 382 -3.90 -30.42 -34.06
N GLY A 383 -2.68 -29.92 -34.28
CA GLY A 383 -2.17 -29.63 -35.62
C GLY A 383 -1.11 -28.55 -35.63
N ASN A 384 -0.66 -28.17 -36.83
CA ASN A 384 0.21 -27.00 -37.02
C ASN A 384 -0.64 -25.83 -37.53
N PHE A 385 -0.67 -24.74 -36.76
CA PHE A 385 -1.44 -23.54 -37.11
C PHE A 385 -0.50 -22.34 -37.21
N CYS A 386 -0.23 -21.92 -38.44
CA CYS A 386 0.52 -20.71 -38.74
C CYS A 386 -0.30 -19.80 -39.67
N GLY A 387 -0.24 -18.49 -39.45
CA GLY A 387 -0.76 -17.50 -40.40
C GLY A 387 0.14 -17.37 -41.63
N GLU A 388 -0.33 -16.61 -42.63
CA GLU A 388 0.35 -16.41 -43.93
C GLU A 388 1.82 -15.96 -43.81
N HIS A 389 2.14 -15.20 -42.76
CA HIS A 389 3.48 -14.69 -42.48
C HIS A 389 4.38 -15.67 -41.68
N GLY A 390 3.96 -16.94 -41.52
CA GLY A 390 4.71 -17.95 -40.76
C GLY A 390 4.70 -17.75 -39.24
N ASN A 391 3.76 -16.95 -38.72
CA ASN A 391 3.58 -16.73 -37.29
C ASN A 391 2.60 -17.75 -36.70
N ALA A 392 2.97 -18.34 -35.56
CA ALA A 392 2.13 -19.32 -34.88
C ALA A 392 0.81 -18.66 -34.46
N THR A 393 -0.31 -19.26 -34.85
CA THR A 393 -1.63 -18.78 -34.44
C THR A 393 -1.82 -19.07 -32.96
N LYS A 394 -2.06 -18.02 -32.16
CA LYS A 394 -2.23 -18.15 -30.70
C LYS A 394 -3.55 -18.90 -30.39
N PRO A 395 -3.51 -20.00 -29.61
CA PRO A 395 -4.72 -20.70 -29.21
C PRO A 395 -5.62 -19.82 -28.33
N ALA A 396 -6.94 -19.99 -28.43
CA ALA A 396 -7.92 -19.25 -27.62
C ALA A 396 -7.64 -19.36 -26.12
N VAL A 397 -7.25 -20.55 -25.63
CA VAL A 397 -6.87 -20.80 -24.22
C VAL A 397 -5.71 -19.89 -23.78
N VAL A 398 -4.70 -19.72 -24.64
CA VAL A 398 -3.53 -18.88 -24.35
C VAL A 398 -3.89 -17.39 -24.45
N ALA A 399 -4.77 -17.02 -25.39
CA ALA A 399 -5.27 -15.65 -25.50
C ALA A 399 -6.09 -15.25 -24.26
N ASP A 400 -6.97 -16.14 -23.80
CA ASP A 400 -7.79 -15.95 -22.62
C ASP A 400 -6.93 -15.83 -21.34
N TYR A 401 -5.98 -16.75 -21.14
CA TYR A 401 -5.02 -16.67 -20.04
C TYR A 401 -4.28 -15.32 -20.01
N ASN A 402 -3.74 -14.87 -21.15
CA ASN A 402 -3.01 -13.60 -21.24
C ASN A 402 -3.87 -12.37 -20.89
N LYS A 403 -5.18 -12.44 -21.15
CA LYS A 403 -6.13 -11.37 -20.86
C LYS A 403 -6.39 -11.23 -19.34
N HIS A 404 -6.38 -12.34 -18.61
CA HIS A 404 -6.87 -12.39 -17.23
C HIS A 404 -5.76 -12.53 -16.17
N MET A 405 -4.61 -13.13 -16.49
CA MET A 405 -3.54 -13.37 -15.50
C MET A 405 -2.95 -12.07 -14.90
N GLY A 406 -2.95 -10.96 -15.65
CA GLY A 406 -2.29 -9.71 -15.26
C GLY A 406 -2.98 -8.87 -14.16
N TYR A 407 -3.99 -9.39 -13.48
CA TYR A 407 -4.78 -8.62 -12.50
C TYR A 407 -3.98 -8.31 -11.23
N VAL A 408 -3.15 -9.23 -10.77
CA VAL A 408 -2.24 -9.04 -9.63
C VAL A 408 -1.20 -7.96 -9.95
N ASP A 409 -0.59 -8.02 -11.14
CA ASP A 409 0.37 -7.03 -11.62
C ASP A 409 -0.27 -5.64 -11.79
N LYS A 410 -1.52 -5.59 -12.28
CA LYS A 410 -2.29 -4.36 -12.37
C LYS A 410 -2.48 -3.73 -10.99
N ALA A 411 -2.89 -4.52 -10.00
CA ALA A 411 -3.05 -4.06 -8.62
C ALA A 411 -1.73 -3.56 -8.02
N ASP A 412 -0.61 -4.29 -8.20
CA ASP A 412 0.71 -3.85 -7.70
C ASP A 412 1.15 -2.55 -8.38
N ARG A 413 0.99 -2.42 -9.70
CA ARG A 413 1.32 -1.20 -10.43
C ARG A 413 0.50 0.01 -9.94
N MET A 414 -0.81 -0.17 -9.73
CA MET A 414 -1.70 0.89 -9.26
C MET A 414 -1.38 1.32 -7.82
N ALA A 415 -1.11 0.36 -6.92
CA ALA A 415 -0.74 0.65 -5.53
C ALA A 415 0.62 1.39 -5.44
N ASN A 416 1.61 0.99 -6.24
CA ASN A 416 2.93 1.61 -6.22
C ASN A 416 3.01 2.97 -6.95
N SER A 417 1.95 3.41 -7.66
CA SER A 417 1.97 4.67 -8.42
C SER A 417 2.17 5.91 -7.53
N TYR A 418 1.72 5.85 -6.27
CA TYR A 418 1.89 6.91 -5.26
C TYR A 418 2.39 6.31 -3.94
N GLY A 419 3.32 5.35 -4.03
CA GLY A 419 3.69 4.49 -2.91
C GLY A 419 4.18 5.29 -1.69
N ILE A 420 3.56 5.04 -0.54
CA ILE A 420 3.91 5.73 0.74
C ILE A 420 5.09 5.06 1.46
N CYS A 421 5.46 3.87 1.01
CA CYS A 421 6.47 3.00 1.60
C CYS A 421 7.88 3.62 1.61
N ARG A 422 8.33 4.10 2.78
CA ARG A 422 9.70 4.60 2.99
C ARG A 422 10.69 3.52 3.42
N ARG A 423 11.97 3.88 3.50
CA ARG A 423 13.00 3.04 4.14
C ARG A 423 12.71 2.99 5.64
N THR A 424 12.63 1.79 6.19
CA THR A 424 12.46 1.52 7.61
C THR A 424 13.14 0.20 7.93
N TRP A 425 13.51 0.02 9.20
CA TRP A 425 14.10 -1.22 9.71
C TRP A 425 13.07 -2.11 10.43
N LYS A 426 11.89 -1.58 10.76
CA LYS A 426 10.74 -2.34 11.29
C LYS A 426 9.97 -2.97 10.14
N TRP A 427 9.94 -4.31 10.10
CA TRP A 427 9.22 -5.04 9.05
C TRP A 427 7.70 -4.83 9.18
N THR A 428 7.21 -4.67 10.41
CA THR A 428 5.82 -4.37 10.75
C THR A 428 5.36 -3.07 10.10
N ASN A 429 6.08 -1.96 10.32
CA ASN A 429 5.80 -0.67 9.65
C ASN A 429 5.85 -0.80 8.13
N LYS A 430 6.83 -1.57 7.62
CA LYS A 430 6.95 -1.77 6.17
C LYS A 430 5.72 -2.45 5.58
N LEU A 431 5.22 -3.48 6.25
CA LEU A 431 4.04 -4.22 5.82
C LEU A 431 2.77 -3.38 6.02
N PHE A 432 2.60 -2.70 7.16
CA PHE A 432 1.47 -1.81 7.43
C PHE A 432 1.31 -0.75 6.34
N PHE A 433 2.38 -0.06 5.96
CA PHE A 433 2.29 0.97 4.91
C PHE A 433 1.96 0.38 3.53
N HIS A 434 2.34 -0.87 3.27
CA HIS A 434 1.88 -1.56 2.06
C HIS A 434 0.37 -1.87 2.14
N LEU A 435 -0.11 -2.38 3.26
CA LEU A 435 -1.54 -2.64 3.51
C LEU A 435 -2.38 -1.37 3.41
N LEU A 436 -1.86 -0.23 3.89
CA LEU A 436 -2.51 1.07 3.75
C LEU A 436 -2.62 1.51 2.28
N ASP A 437 -1.56 1.35 1.46
CA ASP A 437 -1.64 1.63 0.02
C ASP A 437 -2.66 0.72 -0.69
N LEU A 438 -2.73 -0.57 -0.32
CA LEU A 438 -3.74 -1.49 -0.85
C LEU A 438 -5.15 -1.08 -0.43
N THR A 439 -5.34 -0.67 0.82
CA THR A 439 -6.64 -0.22 1.35
C THR A 439 -7.12 1.03 0.62
N ILE A 440 -6.23 1.98 0.36
CA ILE A 440 -6.54 3.19 -0.44
C ILE A 440 -6.94 2.80 -1.87
N LEU A 441 -6.21 1.87 -2.50
CA LEU A 441 -6.53 1.38 -3.84
C LEU A 441 -7.88 0.67 -3.88
N ASN A 442 -8.14 -0.25 -2.95
CA ASN A 442 -9.41 -0.97 -2.85
C ASN A 442 -10.58 0.01 -2.59
N SER A 443 -10.40 1.02 -1.75
CA SER A 443 -11.38 2.08 -1.51
C SER A 443 -11.69 2.88 -2.78
N TYR A 444 -10.64 3.23 -3.55
CA TYR A 444 -10.77 3.89 -4.85
C TYR A 444 -11.56 3.04 -5.85
N ILE A 445 -11.23 1.74 -5.96
CA ILE A 445 -11.92 0.81 -6.87
C ILE A 445 -13.38 0.62 -6.45
N LEU A 446 -13.65 0.50 -5.15
CA LEU A 446 -15.00 0.36 -4.62
C LEU A 446 -15.87 1.59 -4.97
N LEU A 447 -15.36 2.80 -4.74
CA LEU A 447 -16.07 4.02 -5.10
C LEU A 447 -16.25 4.17 -6.62
N SER A 448 -15.23 3.80 -7.40
CA SER A 448 -15.32 3.79 -8.86
C SER A 448 -16.39 2.81 -9.38
N SER A 449 -16.58 1.67 -8.70
CA SER A 449 -17.62 0.70 -9.03
C SER A 449 -19.04 1.25 -8.82
N CYS A 450 -19.19 2.29 -7.98
CA CYS A 450 -20.45 3.00 -7.79
C CYS A 450 -20.73 4.03 -8.90
N GLY A 451 -19.78 4.24 -9.84
CA GLY A 451 -19.89 5.22 -10.93
C GLY A 451 -19.22 6.57 -10.66
N ALA A 452 -18.46 6.70 -9.57
CA ALA A 452 -17.68 7.91 -9.30
C ALA A 452 -16.57 8.10 -10.35
N LYS A 453 -16.40 9.33 -10.83
CA LYS A 453 -15.38 9.70 -11.83
C LYS A 453 -14.25 10.48 -11.17
N LEU A 454 -13.39 9.77 -10.44
CA LEU A 454 -12.17 10.33 -9.85
C LEU A 454 -10.96 9.61 -10.44
N SER A 455 -9.84 10.32 -10.58
CA SER A 455 -8.56 9.63 -10.79
C SER A 455 -8.06 9.09 -9.44
N HIS A 456 -7.22 8.04 -9.45
CA HIS A 456 -6.62 7.53 -8.21
C HIS A 456 -5.81 8.63 -7.48
N ARG A 457 -5.17 9.55 -8.23
CA ARG A 457 -4.48 10.72 -7.67
C ARG A 457 -5.43 11.62 -6.90
N ASP A 458 -6.55 11.99 -7.52
CA ASP A 458 -7.49 12.95 -6.94
C ASP A 458 -8.24 12.33 -5.76
N PHE A 459 -8.51 11.02 -5.81
CA PHE A 459 -9.02 10.26 -4.67
C PHE A 459 -8.10 10.39 -3.46
N ARG A 460 -6.78 10.21 -3.64
CA ARG A 460 -5.79 10.32 -2.55
C ARG A 460 -5.70 11.74 -2.00
N LEU A 461 -5.68 12.76 -2.86
CA LEU A 461 -5.66 14.16 -2.43
C LEU A 461 -6.93 14.55 -1.66
N ALA A 462 -8.09 14.07 -2.11
CA ALA A 462 -9.35 14.28 -1.40
C ALA A 462 -9.38 13.53 -0.06
N LEU A 463 -8.88 12.29 -0.01
CA LEU A 463 -8.73 11.52 1.23
C LEU A 463 -7.88 12.28 2.25
N VAL A 464 -6.72 12.81 1.85
CA VAL A 464 -5.87 13.66 2.70
C VAL A 464 -6.67 14.85 3.23
N ARG A 465 -7.33 15.61 2.36
CA ARG A 465 -8.13 16.78 2.79
C ARG A 465 -9.20 16.40 3.82
N ASN A 466 -9.96 15.32 3.56
CA ASN A 466 -11.01 14.87 4.47
C ASN A 466 -10.46 14.42 5.83
N MET A 467 -9.30 13.73 5.86
CA MET A 467 -8.62 13.37 7.12
C MET A 467 -8.21 14.61 7.93
N LEU A 468 -7.67 15.64 7.27
CA LEU A 468 -7.30 16.90 7.93
C LEU A 468 -8.52 17.67 8.44
N GLU A 469 -9.60 17.72 7.66
CA GLU A 469 -10.86 18.38 8.04
C GLU A 469 -11.48 17.71 9.26
N LEU A 470 -11.49 16.37 9.33
CA LEU A 470 -12.00 15.64 10.48
C LEU A 470 -11.16 15.92 11.73
N ALA A 471 -9.83 15.89 11.61
CA ALA A 471 -8.94 16.19 12.72
C ALA A 471 -9.05 17.65 13.19
N GLY A 472 -9.38 18.58 12.29
CA GLY A 472 -9.63 19.99 12.59
C GLY A 472 -10.95 20.26 13.33
N ARG A 473 -11.89 19.30 13.35
CA ARG A 473 -13.16 19.39 14.11
C ARG A 473 -13.05 18.95 15.57
N GLY A 474 -11.89 18.45 16.01
CA GLY A 474 -11.62 18.12 17.41
C GLY A 474 -11.66 19.36 18.31
N PRO A 475 -11.82 19.19 19.64
CA PRO A 475 -11.80 20.32 20.58
C PRO A 475 -10.52 21.15 20.35
N PRO A 476 -10.63 22.49 20.31
CA PRO A 476 -9.47 23.33 20.09
C PRO A 476 -8.40 22.93 21.10
N ARG A 477 -7.19 22.61 20.61
CA ARG A 477 -6.04 22.32 21.47
C ARG A 477 -6.02 23.37 22.59
N PRO A 478 -5.95 22.97 23.88
CA PRO A 478 -5.72 23.91 24.95
C PRO A 478 -4.46 24.68 24.57
N GLN A 479 -4.61 25.95 24.23
CA GLN A 479 -3.47 26.81 24.07
C GLN A 479 -2.86 26.89 25.46
N ARG A 480 -1.81 26.11 25.72
CA ARG A 480 -0.91 26.44 26.83
C ARG A 480 -0.54 27.90 26.61
N PRO A 481 -0.71 28.79 27.60
CA PRO A 481 -0.40 30.20 27.43
C PRO A 481 1.09 30.31 27.08
N ARG A 482 1.38 30.43 25.79
CA ARG A 482 2.61 31.05 25.33
C ARG A 482 2.41 32.51 25.69
N GLY A 483 3.35 33.04 26.47
CA GLY A 483 3.31 34.41 26.94
C GLY A 483 2.88 35.39 25.85
N ARG A 484 2.11 36.39 26.28
CA ARG A 484 1.58 37.57 25.56
C ARG A 484 1.08 37.31 24.12
N PRO A 485 -0.24 37.39 23.87
CA PRO A 485 -0.80 37.11 22.55
C PRO A 485 -0.31 38.13 21.50
N PRO A 486 0.09 37.69 20.29
CA PRO A 486 -0.01 38.53 19.11
C PRO A 486 -1.48 38.61 18.73
N ALA A 487 -2.01 39.83 18.64
CA ALA A 487 -3.37 40.07 18.15
C ALA A 487 -3.47 39.63 16.69
N VAL A 488 -4.31 38.64 16.39
CA VAL A 488 -4.76 38.34 15.02
C VAL A 488 -6.27 38.56 14.97
N ARG A 489 -6.64 39.63 14.28
CA ARG A 489 -7.99 39.87 13.76
C ARG A 489 -8.20 38.96 12.54
N SER A 490 -9.41 38.43 12.43
CA SER A 490 -10.03 37.95 11.20
C SER A 490 -9.96 39.01 10.10
N GLU A 491 -9.47 38.63 8.91
CA GLU A 491 -9.50 39.46 7.70
C GLU A 491 -10.93 39.71 7.21
N PRO A 492 -11.15 40.87 6.56
CA PRO A 492 -11.39 40.83 5.12
C PRO A 492 -10.25 41.50 4.33
N SER A 493 -9.98 40.91 3.16
CA SER A 493 -8.94 41.19 2.17
C SER A 493 -8.73 42.68 1.85
N ARG A 494 -7.52 43.22 2.10
CA ARG A 494 -7.01 44.43 1.40
C ARG A 494 -5.49 44.39 1.21
N ILE A 495 -5.09 44.39 -0.07
CA ILE A 495 -3.76 44.58 -0.66
C ILE A 495 -2.66 43.66 -0.10
N GLY A 496 -2.56 42.48 -0.72
CA GLY A 496 -1.31 41.72 -0.70
C GLY A 496 -0.27 42.41 -1.58
N GLU A 497 0.91 42.64 -1.02
CA GLU A 497 2.20 42.24 -1.58
C GLU A 497 3.35 42.88 -0.80
N VAL A 498 4.43 42.11 -0.69
CA VAL A 498 5.65 42.38 0.07
C VAL A 498 6.34 43.64 -0.45
N THR A 499 6.07 44.78 0.18
CA THR A 499 6.96 45.95 0.20
C THR A 499 7.00 46.52 1.61
N ILE A 500 8.18 46.91 2.09
CA ILE A 500 8.38 47.57 3.39
C ILE A 500 7.70 48.95 3.32
N GLN A 501 6.40 49.02 3.57
CA GLN A 501 5.64 50.26 3.42
C GLN A 501 5.69 51.09 4.70
N HIS A 502 6.11 52.34 4.55
CA HIS A 502 6.09 53.38 5.57
C HIS A 502 4.85 54.23 5.36
N TRP A 503 3.92 54.23 6.32
CA TRP A 503 2.63 54.93 6.20
C TRP A 503 2.53 56.12 7.16
N PRO A 504 2.02 57.28 6.71
CA PRO A 504 1.75 58.41 7.59
C PRO A 504 0.50 58.13 8.43
N THR A 505 0.61 58.37 9.74
CA THR A 505 -0.52 58.36 10.68
C THR A 505 -0.55 59.65 11.49
N SER A 506 -1.71 60.00 12.03
CA SER A 506 -1.82 61.07 13.01
C SER A 506 -1.26 60.63 14.38
N SER A 507 -0.53 61.53 15.02
CA SER A 507 -0.05 61.44 16.40
C SER A 507 -0.98 62.22 17.30
N THR A 508 -1.24 61.68 18.48
CA THR A 508 -2.00 62.35 19.54
C THR A 508 -1.24 63.54 20.14
N SER A 509 0.10 63.48 20.13
CA SER A 509 0.99 64.57 20.56
C SER A 509 1.59 65.33 19.37
N LYS A 510 1.92 66.62 19.58
CA LYS A 510 2.70 67.40 18.62
C LYS A 510 4.15 66.94 18.66
N LEU A 511 4.67 66.48 17.53
CA LEU A 511 6.05 66.03 17.36
C LEU A 511 6.86 67.08 16.61
N ARG A 512 8.19 67.09 16.76
CA ARG A 512 9.06 67.87 15.86
C ARG A 512 9.32 67.06 14.60
N CYS A 513 9.29 67.71 13.44
CA CYS A 513 9.68 67.07 12.19
C CYS A 513 11.18 66.78 12.19
N ARG A 514 11.58 65.51 12.04
CA ARG A 514 12.99 65.10 12.07
C ARG A 514 13.81 65.73 10.94
N GLU A 515 13.29 65.71 9.72
CA GLU A 515 13.95 66.31 8.54
C GLU A 515 14.01 67.84 8.56
N CYS A 516 13.00 68.52 9.11
CA CYS A 516 13.11 69.96 9.31
C CYS A 516 14.14 70.28 10.39
N SER A 517 14.19 69.47 11.46
CA SER A 517 15.12 69.68 12.56
C SER A 517 16.58 69.45 12.13
N SER A 518 16.86 68.48 11.26
CA SER A 518 18.22 68.28 10.70
C SER A 518 18.67 69.48 9.84
N ARG A 519 17.72 70.21 9.24
CA ARG A 519 17.97 71.46 8.49
C ARG A 519 17.97 72.72 9.37
N GLY A 520 17.94 72.58 10.69
CA GLY A 520 17.88 73.72 11.63
C GLY A 520 16.52 74.44 11.67
N ILE A 521 15.49 73.93 11.01
CA ILE A 521 14.16 74.53 10.93
C ILE A 521 13.26 73.97 12.05
N ARG A 522 12.73 74.85 12.91
CA ARG A 522 11.82 74.45 13.98
C ARG A 522 10.38 74.30 13.45
N ARG A 523 10.01 73.07 13.10
CA ARG A 523 8.64 72.74 12.64
C ARG A 523 8.02 71.63 13.47
N THR A 524 6.78 71.83 13.90
CA THR A 524 5.99 70.82 14.62
C THR A 524 4.91 70.23 13.72
N VAL A 525 4.67 68.93 13.86
CA VAL A 525 3.75 68.14 13.03
C VAL A 525 2.92 67.23 13.92
N ARG A 526 1.72 66.91 13.46
CA ARG A 526 0.88 65.85 14.04
C ARG A 526 0.91 64.57 13.21
N THR A 527 1.77 64.50 12.19
CA THR A 527 1.90 63.33 11.33
C THR A 527 3.20 62.61 11.68
N LYS A 528 3.14 61.29 11.83
CA LYS A 528 4.30 60.43 12.06
C LYS A 528 4.29 59.19 11.17
N CYS A 529 5.45 58.61 10.93
CA CYS A 529 5.53 57.31 10.27
C CYS A 529 5.16 56.21 11.26
N VAL A 530 4.19 55.34 10.92
CA VAL A 530 3.76 54.22 11.78
C VAL A 530 4.93 53.30 12.13
N ARG A 531 5.81 53.04 11.15
CA ARG A 531 6.89 52.06 11.29
C ARG A 531 8.11 52.62 12.02
N CYS A 532 8.49 53.87 11.73
CA CYS A 532 9.69 54.48 12.33
C CYS A 532 9.40 55.25 13.62
N ASP A 533 8.12 55.51 13.92
CA ASP A 533 7.64 56.32 15.05
C ASP A 533 8.26 57.72 15.13
N ILE A 534 8.45 58.37 13.99
CA ILE A 534 9.09 59.69 13.86
C ILE A 534 8.12 60.69 13.25
N GLY A 535 8.06 61.90 13.82
CA GLY A 535 7.31 63.02 13.27
C GLY A 535 7.93 63.53 11.97
N LEU A 536 7.14 63.61 10.90
CA LEU A 536 7.55 64.10 9.59
C LEU A 536 6.45 64.96 8.96
N CYS A 537 6.83 66.01 8.23
CA CYS A 537 5.87 66.76 7.40
C CYS A 537 5.32 65.84 6.31
N ILE A 538 4.00 65.86 6.10
CA ILE A 538 3.34 64.96 5.14
C ILE A 538 3.76 65.26 3.70
N SER A 539 3.99 66.53 3.37
CA SER A 539 4.55 66.97 2.10
C SER A 539 6.08 67.03 2.18
N GLY A 540 6.75 66.34 1.26
CA GLY A 540 8.21 66.35 1.10
C GLY A 540 8.97 65.49 2.12
N CYS A 541 9.01 65.90 3.40
CA CYS A 541 9.86 65.28 4.42
C CYS A 541 9.57 63.78 4.64
N PHE A 542 8.30 63.36 4.53
CA PHE A 542 7.92 61.96 4.68
C PHE A 542 8.51 61.09 3.56
N GLN A 543 8.50 61.56 2.33
CA GLN A 543 9.08 60.83 1.20
C GLN A 543 10.61 60.81 1.34
N GLU A 544 11.23 61.97 1.56
CA GLU A 544 12.69 62.09 1.63
C GLU A 544 13.31 61.18 2.69
N TYR A 545 12.73 61.14 3.91
CA TYR A 545 13.22 60.32 5.01
C TYR A 545 13.24 58.82 4.70
N HIS A 546 12.33 58.34 3.84
CA HIS A 546 12.17 56.92 3.54
C HIS A 546 12.76 56.49 2.19
N THR A 547 13.14 57.44 1.31
CA THR A 547 13.68 57.13 -0.02
C THR A 547 15.18 57.40 -0.16
N LYS A 548 15.79 58.23 0.71
CA LYS A 548 17.24 58.50 0.64
C LYS A 548 17.99 57.56 1.59
N ALA A 549 18.93 56.77 1.04
CA ALA A 549 19.63 55.69 1.76
C ALA A 549 20.59 56.15 2.87
N THR A 550 20.93 57.43 2.94
CA THR A 550 21.76 58.01 4.02
C THR A 550 21.37 59.45 4.29
N PHE A 551 20.84 59.73 5.48
CA PHE A 551 20.82 61.08 6.06
C PHE A 551 21.76 61.10 7.26
N ARG A 552 22.74 62.00 7.24
CA ARG A 552 23.61 62.31 8.39
C ARG A 552 22.85 63.09 9.44
#